data_AF-A0A7H8S4E3-F1
#
_entry.id   AF-A0A7H8S4E3-F1
#
_cell.length_a   1.000
_cell.length_b   1.000
_cell.length_c   1.000
_cell.angle_alpha   90.00
_cell.angle_beta   90.00
_cell.angle_gamma   90.00
#
_symmetry.space_group_name_H-M   'P 1'
#
loop_
_entity.id
_entity.type
_entity.pdbx_description
1 polymer ?
#
loop_
_entity_poly.entity_id
_entity_poly.type
_entity_poly.pdbx_seq_one_letter_code
_entity_poly.pdbx_strand_id
1 'polypeptide(L)'
;MFQYEQEAAMQQDREDLIGLLKMRFGSLEPDVVEAIYQLDDFDTIERLILVGANAPDFKTFLEELEEGEGTFRIVGERFNPLEYMSHHGDADER
;
A
#
# COMPACT_ATOMS: atom_id res chain seq x y z
N MET A 1 0.19 26.43 -18.74
CA MET A 1 1.13 26.30 -17.61
C MET A 1 0.70 25.21 -16.63
N PHE A 2 -0.61 25.00 -16.40
CA PHE A 2 -1.15 24.03 -15.43
C PHE A 2 -0.94 22.52 -15.69
N GLN A 3 -0.64 22.08 -16.93
CA GLN A 3 -0.41 20.65 -17.22
C GLN A 3 1.00 20.19 -16.81
N TYR A 4 2.02 21.01 -17.06
CA TYR A 4 3.41 20.69 -16.70
C TYR A 4 3.63 20.58 -15.19
N GLU A 5 2.88 21.34 -14.38
CA GLU A 5 2.93 21.25 -12.92
C GLU A 5 2.31 19.96 -12.37
N GLN A 6 1.24 19.46 -13.01
CA GLN A 6 0.64 18.17 -12.66
C GLN A 6 1.56 17.01 -13.05
N GLU A 7 2.13 17.02 -14.25
CA GLU A 7 3.08 15.97 -14.66
C GLU A 7 4.32 15.92 -13.74
N ALA A 8 4.82 17.08 -13.30
CA ALA A 8 5.94 17.15 -12.36
C ALA A 8 5.56 16.62 -10.96
N ALA A 9 4.36 16.94 -10.47
CA ALA A 9 3.86 16.43 -9.19
C ALA A 9 3.69 14.91 -9.22
N MET A 10 3.10 14.36 -10.28
CA MET A 10 2.94 12.91 -10.46
C MET A 10 4.28 12.18 -10.48
N GLN A 11 5.27 12.75 -11.17
CA GLN A 11 6.61 12.19 -11.17
C GLN A 11 7.20 12.16 -9.76
N GLN A 12 7.01 13.23 -8.97
CA GLN A 12 7.49 13.28 -7.60
C GLN A 12 6.81 12.23 -6.73
N ASP A 13 5.49 12.06 -6.82
CA ASP A 13 4.75 11.09 -6.01
C ASP A 13 5.19 9.64 -6.29
N ARG A 14 5.50 9.32 -7.55
CA ARG A 14 6.08 8.01 -7.92
C ARG A 14 7.46 7.79 -7.30
N GLU A 15 8.33 8.81 -7.33
CA GLU A 15 9.64 8.74 -6.68
C GLU A 15 9.51 8.57 -5.17
N ASP A 16 8.56 9.27 -4.55
CA ASP A 16 8.28 9.18 -3.11
C ASP A 16 7.78 7.77 -2.74
N LEU A 17 6.89 7.18 -3.55
CA LEU A 17 6.45 5.80 -3.38
C LEU A 17 7.62 4.81 -3.50
N ILE A 18 8.45 4.93 -4.54
CA ILE A 18 9.61 4.06 -4.74
C ILE A 18 10.60 4.22 -3.57
N GLY A 19 10.85 5.44 -3.13
CA GLY A 19 11.72 5.77 -2.00
C GLY A 19 11.21 5.13 -0.71
N LEU A 20 9.92 5.27 -0.42
CA LEU A 20 9.25 4.66 0.73
C LEU A 20 9.41 3.13 0.73
N LEU A 21 9.09 2.49 -0.39
CA LEU A 21 9.19 1.04 -0.53
C LEU A 21 10.63 0.56 -0.38
N LYS A 22 11.61 1.29 -0.91
CA LYS A 22 13.03 0.98 -0.72
C LYS A 22 13.47 1.11 0.74
N MET A 23 13.01 2.15 1.42
CA MET A 23 13.33 2.36 2.84
C MET A 23 12.74 1.25 3.72
N ARG A 24 11.55 0.75 3.38
CA ARG A 24 10.82 -0.21 4.20
C ARG A 24 11.15 -1.67 3.89
N PHE A 25 11.25 -2.01 2.62
CA PHE A 25 11.39 -3.38 2.14
C PHE A 25 12.77 -3.66 1.52
N GLY A 26 13.61 -2.63 1.34
CA GLY A 26 14.98 -2.76 0.86
C GLY A 26 15.11 -2.59 -0.64
N SER A 27 15.55 -3.62 -1.36
CA SER A 27 15.70 -3.54 -2.81
C SER A 27 14.39 -3.90 -3.50
N LEU A 28 14.00 -3.14 -4.51
CA LEU A 28 12.84 -3.43 -5.34
C LEU A 28 13.28 -4.08 -6.65
N GLU A 29 12.48 -5.03 -7.12
CA GLU A 29 12.67 -5.62 -8.44
C GLU A 29 12.39 -4.59 -9.53
N PRO A 30 13.14 -4.59 -10.65
CA PRO A 30 12.95 -3.64 -11.74
C PRO A 30 11.50 -3.59 -12.24
N ASP A 31 10.85 -4.74 -12.35
CA ASP A 31 9.48 -4.87 -12.84
C ASP A 31 8.47 -4.09 -11.97
N VAL A 32 8.68 -4.03 -10.65
CA VAL A 32 7.81 -3.27 -9.72
C VAL A 32 8.02 -1.77 -9.89
N VAL A 33 9.26 -1.36 -10.10
CA VAL A 33 9.59 0.05 -10.35
C VAL A 33 8.98 0.51 -11.67
N GLU A 34 9.08 -0.32 -12.72
CA GLU A 34 8.43 -0.05 -14.00
C GLU A 34 6.91 0.03 -13.86
N ALA A 35 6.28 -0.90 -13.13
CA ALA A 35 4.84 -0.88 -12.88
C ALA A 35 4.39 0.43 -12.20
N ILE A 36 5.14 0.92 -11.21
CA ILE A 36 4.85 2.21 -10.54
C ILE A 36 4.98 3.39 -11.51
N TYR A 37 5.96 3.38 -12.41
CA TYR A 37 6.10 4.43 -13.43
C TYR A 37 5.00 4.42 -14.49
N GLN A 38 4.35 3.27 -14.73
CA GLN A 38 3.20 3.17 -15.63
C GLN A 38 1.90 3.71 -15.02
N LEU A 39 1.83 3.95 -13.70
CA LEU A 39 0.64 4.50 -13.05
C LEU A 39 0.42 5.95 -13.45
N ASP A 40 -0.65 6.24 -14.16
CA ASP A 40 -1.04 7.57 -14.62
C ASP A 40 -2.19 8.22 -13.81
N ASP A 41 -2.58 7.58 -12.70
CA ASP A 41 -3.65 8.03 -11.81
C ASP A 41 -3.11 8.49 -10.45
N PHE A 42 -3.38 9.75 -10.09
CA PHE A 42 -2.93 10.34 -8.83
C PHE A 42 -3.53 9.66 -7.61
N ASP A 43 -4.84 9.40 -7.63
CA ASP A 43 -5.56 8.77 -6.52
C ASP A 43 -5.00 7.36 -6.23
N THR A 44 -4.59 6.63 -7.27
CA THR A 44 -3.94 5.33 -7.15
C THR A 44 -2.54 5.45 -6.53
N ILE A 45 -1.72 6.42 -6.95
CA ILE A 45 -0.38 6.62 -6.40
C ILE A 45 -0.45 7.02 -4.92
N GLU A 46 -1.29 7.99 -4.56
CA GLU A 46 -1.47 8.42 -3.16
C GLU A 46 -1.94 7.27 -2.27
N ARG A 47 -2.88 6.46 -2.78
CA ARG A 47 -3.34 5.25 -2.10
C ARG A 47 -2.22 4.25 -1.89
N LEU A 48 -1.41 3.99 -2.91
CA LEU A 48 -0.27 3.07 -2.81
C LEU A 48 0.81 3.59 -1.86
N ILE A 49 0.99 4.91 -1.70
CA ILE A 49 1.86 5.49 -0.67
C ILE A 49 1.34 5.09 0.72
N LEU A 50 0.04 5.21 0.97
CA LEU A 50 -0.56 4.79 2.24
C LEU A 50 -0.44 3.29 2.49
N VAL A 51 -0.67 2.47 1.46
CA VAL A 51 -0.49 1.00 1.55
C VAL A 51 0.97 0.66 1.80
N GLY A 52 1.90 1.23 1.02
CA GLY A 52 3.34 1.01 1.14
C GLY A 52 3.89 1.42 2.51
N ALA A 53 3.26 2.38 3.19
CA ALA A 53 3.62 2.78 4.55
C ALA A 53 3.08 1.84 5.64
N ASN A 54 1.97 1.14 5.39
CA ASN A 54 1.25 0.35 6.42
C ASN A 54 1.29 -1.17 6.20
N ALA A 55 1.45 -1.67 4.97
CA ALA A 55 1.47 -3.10 4.62
C ALA A 55 2.50 -3.90 5.44
N PRO A 56 2.16 -5.04 6.06
CA PRO A 56 3.07 -5.76 6.96
C PRO A 56 4.34 -6.30 6.27
N ASP A 57 4.26 -6.60 4.98
CA ASP A 57 5.34 -7.12 4.16
C ASP A 57 5.16 -6.69 2.70
N PHE A 58 6.24 -6.87 1.91
CA PHE A 58 6.25 -6.47 0.51
C PHE A 58 5.25 -7.25 -0.35
N LYS A 59 4.97 -8.52 0.00
CA LYS A 59 3.99 -9.35 -0.71
C LYS A 59 2.59 -8.75 -0.62
N THR A 60 2.21 -8.30 0.57
CA THR A 60 0.92 -7.63 0.79
C THR A 60 0.82 -6.34 -0.04
N PHE A 61 1.91 -5.58 -0.17
CA PHE A 61 1.92 -4.41 -1.05
C PHE A 61 1.73 -4.79 -2.53
N LEU A 62 2.37 -5.86 -3.00
CA LEU A 62 2.23 -6.31 -4.38
C LEU A 62 0.80 -6.76 -4.72
N GLU A 63 0.11 -7.41 -3.78
CA GLU A 63 -1.29 -7.79 -3.95
C GLU A 63 -2.18 -6.55 -4.20
N GLU A 64 -1.97 -5.48 -3.44
CA GLU A 64 -2.69 -4.21 -3.57
C GLU A 64 -2.30 -3.42 -4.84
N LEU A 65 -1.05 -3.56 -5.30
CA LEU A 65 -0.60 -3.01 -6.59
C LEU A 65 -1.27 -3.71 -7.78
N GLU A 66 -1.52 -5.02 -7.69
CA GLU A 66 -2.20 -5.81 -8.71
C GLU A 66 -3.74 -5.64 -8.69
N GLU A 67 -4.34 -5.40 -7.52
CA GLU A 67 -5.81 -5.27 -7.34
C GLU A 67 -6.43 -3.96 -7.87
N GLY A 68 -5.63 -3.03 -8.42
CA GLY A 68 -6.00 -1.72 -8.96
C GLY A 68 -7.50 -1.42 -9.17
N GLU A 69 -7.99 -0.35 -8.52
CA GLU A 69 -9.34 0.25 -8.59
C GLU A 69 -10.56 -0.62 -8.20
N GLY A 70 -10.46 -1.95 -8.17
CA GLY A 70 -11.65 -2.82 -8.16
C GLY A 70 -12.06 -3.42 -6.81
N THR A 71 -11.13 -3.63 -5.88
CA THR A 71 -11.42 -4.30 -4.61
C THR A 71 -10.36 -3.88 -3.60
N PHE A 72 -10.75 -3.13 -2.57
CA PHE A 72 -9.85 -2.75 -1.51
C PHE A 72 -10.39 -3.27 -0.18
N ARG A 73 -9.59 -4.07 0.52
CA ARG A 73 -9.71 -4.27 1.95
C ARG A 73 -8.61 -3.46 2.62
N ILE A 74 -8.92 -2.19 2.93
CA ILE A 74 -8.09 -1.31 3.76
C ILE A 74 -8.13 -1.83 5.21
N VAL A 75 -7.65 -3.04 5.43
CA VAL A 75 -7.37 -3.71 6.70
C VAL A 75 -7.03 -5.13 6.29
N GLY A 76 -5.82 -5.58 6.62
CA GLY A 76 -5.48 -6.98 6.40
C GLY A 76 -6.57 -7.86 6.98
N GLU A 77 -7.09 -8.81 6.19
CA GLU A 77 -8.02 -9.85 6.67
C GLU A 77 -7.42 -10.75 7.77
N ARG A 78 -6.25 -10.37 8.30
CA ARG A 78 -5.57 -10.97 9.44
C ARG A 78 -5.65 -10.15 10.72
N PHE A 79 -6.23 -8.94 10.70
CA PHE A 79 -6.40 -8.15 11.92
C PHE A 79 -7.87 -7.89 12.21
N ASN A 80 -8.50 -8.90 12.84
CA ASN A 80 -9.82 -8.78 13.44
C ASN A 80 -9.65 -8.49 14.95
N PRO A 81 -9.68 -7.22 15.41
CA PRO A 81 -9.50 -6.89 16.83
C PRO A 81 -10.57 -7.50 17.73
N LEU A 82 -11.72 -7.90 17.18
CA LEU A 82 -12.79 -8.58 17.90
C LEU A 82 -12.49 -10.07 18.12
N GLU A 83 -11.76 -10.74 17.23
CA GLU A 83 -11.33 -12.14 17.43
C GLU A 83 -10.33 -12.25 18.57
N TYR A 84 -9.41 -11.29 18.68
CA TYR A 84 -8.44 -11.24 19.78
C TYR A 84 -9.11 -11.00 21.14
N MET A 85 -10.18 -10.20 21.18
CA MET A 85 -10.95 -9.95 22.41
C MET A 85 -11.90 -11.10 22.77
N SER A 86 -12.36 -11.89 21.80
CA SER A 86 -13.28 -13.00 22.03
C SER A 86 -12.61 -14.24 22.64
N HIS A 87 -11.28 -14.36 22.56
CA HIS A 87 -10.53 -15.51 23.08
C HIS A 87 -9.98 -15.31 24.51
N HIS A 88 -10.27 -14.18 25.16
CA HIS A 88 -9.85 -13.89 26.54
C HIS A 88 -11.00 -13.66 27.53
N GLY A 89 -12.25 -13.89 27.10
CA GLY A 89 -13.46 -13.69 27.92
C GLY A 89 -14.06 -14.97 28.52
N ASP A 90 -13.66 -16.16 28.06
CA ASP A 90 -14.18 -17.45 28.54
C ASP A 90 -13.08 -18.24 29.26
N ALA A 91 -12.59 -17.67 30.36
CA ALA A 91 -11.88 -18.43 31.39
C ALA A 91 -12.68 -18.36 32.69
N ASP A 92 -13.72 -19.19 32.71
CA ASP A 92 -14.22 -19.93 33.87
C ASP A 92 -14.70 -19.07 35.06
N GLU A 93 -15.93 -18.56 34.92
CA GLU A 93 -16.84 -18.41 36.05
C GLU A 93 -17.29 -19.83 36.46
N ARG A 94 -16.68 -20.38 37.52
CA ARG A 94 -17.17 -21.53 38.28
C ARG A 94 -17.03 -21.31 39.78
#